data_AF-A0A5K0UVN3-F1
#
_entry.id   AF-A0A5K0UVN3-F1
#
_cell.length_a   1.000
_cell.length_b   1.000
_cell.length_c   1.000
_cell.angle_alpha   90.00
_cell.angle_beta   90.00
_cell.angle_gamma   90.00
#
_symmetry.space_group_name_H-M   'P 1'
#
loop_
_entity.id
_entity.type
_entity.pdbx_description
1 polymer ?
#
loop_
_entity_poly.entity_id
_entity_poly.type
_entity_poly.pdbx_seq_one_letter_code
_entity_poly.pdbx_strand_id
1 'polypeptide(L)'
;YLSNGRFAAAEHQVVVNSVSGRLSVDAVHYPAKQARVQPLKLAKGEKPLIHRSLTFQEMYLEKKARELGLTTRDAKSAPPDQENEA
;
A
#
# COMPACT_ATOMS: atom_id res chain seq x y z
N TYR A 1 -0.24 -7.96 5.26
CA TYR A 1 0.42 -9.01 4.46
C TYR A 1 1.33 -9.92 5.29
N LEU A 2 2.37 -9.41 5.94
CA LEU A 2 3.34 -10.24 6.69
C LEU A 2 2.70 -11.13 7.77
N SER A 3 1.66 -10.62 8.43
CA SER A 3 0.87 -11.32 9.46
C SER A 3 -0.10 -12.38 8.92
N ASN A 4 -0.23 -12.50 7.60
CA ASN A 4 -1.30 -13.26 6.92
C ASN A 4 -2.72 -12.95 7.44
N GLY A 5 -2.99 -11.69 7.78
CA GLY A 5 -4.31 -11.25 8.26
C GLY A 5 -4.51 -11.35 9.77
N ARG A 6 -3.53 -11.84 10.53
CA ARG A 6 -3.60 -11.86 12.00
C ARG A 6 -3.61 -10.47 12.63
N PHE A 7 -3.05 -9.49 11.94
CA PHE A 7 -3.14 -8.07 12.32
C PHE A 7 -3.98 -7.34 11.28
N ALA A 8 -5.02 -6.67 11.74
CA ALA A 8 -5.88 -5.83 10.92
C ALA A 8 -5.21 -4.48 10.65
N ALA A 9 -5.41 -3.93 9.46
CA ALA A 9 -5.09 -2.53 9.19
C ALA A 9 -6.12 -1.65 9.91
N ALA A 10 -5.67 -0.57 10.54
CA ALA A 10 -6.57 0.37 11.19
C ALA A 10 -7.23 1.28 10.13
N GLU A 11 -8.54 1.15 9.97
CA GLU A 11 -9.34 2.15 9.27
C GLU A 11 -9.50 3.37 10.18
N HIS A 12 -9.05 4.52 9.70
CA HIS A 12 -9.10 5.77 10.46
C HIS A 12 -9.42 6.92 9.52
N GLN A 13 -10.13 7.92 10.04
CA GLN A 13 -10.51 9.13 9.32
C GLN A 13 -10.30 10.34 10.22
N VAL A 14 -10.07 11.49 9.62
CA VAL A 14 -9.98 12.78 10.32
C VAL A 14 -11.17 13.62 9.88
N VAL A 15 -11.93 14.12 10.86
CA VAL A 15 -13.08 15.00 10.62
C VAL A 15 -12.66 16.46 10.86
N VAL A 16 -13.25 17.37 10.09
CA VAL A 16 -12.97 18.81 10.22
C VAL A 16 -13.62 19.38 11.49
N ASN A 17 -13.01 20.44 12.03
CA ASN A 17 -13.57 21.21 13.13
C ASN A 17 -14.01 22.59 12.60
N SER A 18 -15.20 23.05 13.00
CA SER A 18 -15.80 24.30 12.51
C SER A 18 -15.31 25.56 13.22
N VAL A 19 -14.55 25.44 14.31
CA VAL A 19 -14.21 26.54 15.22
C VAL A 19 -12.70 26.75 15.37
N SER A 20 -11.90 25.69 15.25
CA SER A 20 -10.46 25.72 15.49
C SER A 20 -9.68 24.93 14.46
N GLY A 21 -8.47 25.39 14.16
CA GLY A 21 -7.51 24.61 13.37
C GLY A 21 -7.02 23.37 14.12
N ARG A 22 -6.75 22.29 13.38
CA ARG A 22 -6.12 21.06 13.90
C ARG A 22 -4.81 20.82 13.15
N LEU A 23 -3.73 20.59 13.90
CA LEU A 23 -2.44 20.17 13.36
C LEU A 23 -2.07 18.80 13.91
N SER A 24 -1.64 17.89 13.04
CA SER A 24 -1.03 16.61 13.41
C SER A 24 0.24 16.37 12.60
N VAL A 25 1.18 15.64 13.20
CA VAL A 25 2.42 15.21 12.55
C VAL A 25 2.51 13.70 12.72
N ASP A 26 2.54 12.99 11.60
CA ASP A 26 2.60 11.53 11.58
C ASP A 26 3.92 11.07 10.95
N ALA A 27 4.57 10.10 11.60
CA ALA A 27 5.74 9.43 11.07
C ALA A 27 5.35 8.03 10.59
N VAL A 28 5.39 7.81 9.28
CA VAL A 28 5.03 6.52 8.68
C VAL A 28 6.28 5.75 8.29
N HIS A 29 6.42 4.55 8.86
CA HIS A 29 7.56 3.67 8.61
C HIS A 29 7.18 2.57 7.63
N TYR A 30 7.97 2.43 6.57
CA TYR A 30 7.79 1.42 5.53
C TYR A 30 9.05 0.57 5.34
N PRO A 31 8.92 -0.66 4.81
CA PRO A 31 10.08 -1.43 4.35
C PRO A 31 10.83 -0.72 3.22
N ALA A 32 12.09 -1.13 3.00
CA ALA A 32 12.83 -0.74 1.81
C ALA A 32 12.08 -1.17 0.52
N LYS A 33 12.19 -0.38 -0.56
CA LYS A 33 11.42 -0.60 -1.80
C LYS A 33 11.57 -2.01 -2.37
N GLN A 34 12.80 -2.53 -2.34
CA GLN A 34 13.20 -3.85 -2.80
C GLN A 34 12.92 -4.98 -1.80
N ALA A 35 12.48 -4.67 -0.58
CA ALA A 35 12.17 -5.68 0.42
C ALA A 35 11.00 -6.56 -0.06
N ARG A 36 11.13 -7.88 0.13
CA ARG A 36 10.07 -8.83 -0.23
C ARG A 36 8.95 -8.81 0.80
N VAL A 37 7.73 -8.70 0.32
CA VAL A 37 6.48 -8.79 1.08
C VAL A 37 5.87 -10.17 0.82
N GLN A 38 5.83 -10.97 1.88
CA GLN A 38 5.17 -12.28 1.93
C GLN A 38 4.79 -12.65 3.37
N PRO A 39 3.84 -13.57 3.60
CA PRO A 39 3.56 -14.09 4.93
C PRO A 39 4.84 -14.63 5.56
N LEU A 40 5.19 -14.17 6.76
CA LEU A 40 6.41 -14.63 7.45
C LEU A 40 6.20 -16.01 8.08
N LYS A 41 4.95 -16.35 8.42
CA LYS A 41 4.58 -17.62 9.03
C LYS A 41 3.16 -17.99 8.63
N LEU A 42 2.98 -19.24 8.22
CA LEU A 42 1.69 -19.87 7.98
C LEU A 42 1.52 -21.02 8.98
N ALA A 43 0.33 -21.15 9.55
CA ALA A 43 -0.06 -22.32 10.32
C ALA A 43 -0.40 -23.49 9.38
N LYS A 44 -0.40 -24.72 9.91
CA LYS A 44 -0.79 -25.90 9.13
C LYS A 44 -2.21 -25.73 8.58
N GLY A 45 -2.35 -25.85 7.26
CA GLY A 45 -3.64 -25.70 6.57
C GLY A 45 -4.05 -24.25 6.25
N GLU A 46 -3.26 -23.25 6.65
CA GLU A 46 -3.54 -21.85 6.35
C GLU A 46 -3.11 -21.50 4.92
N LYS A 47 -4.00 -20.85 4.17
CA LYS A 47 -3.70 -20.35 2.83
C LYS A 47 -3.10 -18.94 2.91
N PRO A 48 -2.09 -18.62 2.09
CA PRO A 48 -1.53 -17.27 2.04
C PRO A 48 -2.54 -16.31 1.40
N LEU A 49 -2.69 -15.12 1.99
CA LEU A 49 -3.54 -14.05 1.45
C LEU A 49 -2.96 -13.40 0.19
N ILE A 50 -1.65 -13.53 -0.03
CA ILE A 50 -1.01 -13.12 -1.28
C ILE A 50 -0.52 -14.35 -2.02
N HIS A 51 -0.84 -14.40 -3.32
CA HIS A 51 -0.53 -15.56 -4.14
C HIS A 51 0.93 -15.61 -4.60
N ARG A 52 1.65 -14.48 -4.57
CA ARG A 52 3.07 -14.40 -4.93
C ARG A 52 3.83 -13.46 -3.99
N SER A 53 5.14 -13.69 -3.86
CA SER A 53 6.05 -12.72 -3.26
C SER A 53 6.12 -11.49 -4.17
N LEU A 54 5.98 -10.30 -3.58
CA LEU A 54 6.11 -9.00 -4.25
C LEU A 54 7.24 -8.22 -3.57
N THR A 55 7.84 -7.27 -4.26
CA THR A 55 8.58 -6.19 -3.61
C THR A 55 7.61 -5.22 -2.93
N PHE A 56 8.08 -4.47 -1.93
CA PHE A 56 7.26 -3.43 -1.30
C PHE A 56 6.81 -2.37 -2.31
N GLN A 57 7.68 -2.03 -3.27
CA GLN A 57 7.34 -1.10 -4.35
C GLN A 57 6.18 -1.59 -5.22
N GLU A 58 6.22 -2.85 -5.70
CA GLU A 58 5.12 -3.43 -6.49
C GLU A 58 3.81 -3.44 -5.69
N MET A 59 3.85 -3.91 -4.45
CA MET A 59 2.69 -3.95 -3.57
C MET A 59 2.08 -2.55 -3.35
N TYR A 60 2.92 -1.54 -3.14
CA TYR A 60 2.47 -0.16 -2.93
C TYR A 60 1.80 0.40 -4.19
N LEU A 61 2.39 0.18 -5.38
CA LEU A 61 1.82 0.63 -6.64
C LEU A 61 0.50 -0.08 -6.97
N GLU A 62 0.43 -1.41 -6.78
CA GLU A 62 -0.82 -2.18 -6.96
C GLU A 62 -1.93 -1.70 -6.01
N LYS A 63 -1.58 -1.41 -4.75
CA LYS A 63 -2.54 -0.88 -3.76
C LYS A 63 -3.06 0.50 -4.18
N LYS A 64 -2.16 1.42 -4.56
CA LYS A 64 -2.54 2.77 -5.00
C LYS A 64 -3.41 2.75 -6.25
N ALA A 65 -3.05 1.94 -7.25
CA ALA A 65 -3.85 1.82 -8.47
C ALA A 65 -5.28 1.37 -8.16
N ARG A 66 -5.44 0.40 -7.26
CA ARG A 66 -6.75 -0.07 -6.80
C ARG A 66 -7.55 1.02 -6.08
N GLU A 67 -6.93 1.77 -5.18
CA GLU A 67 -7.59 2.86 -4.44
C GLU A 67 -8.04 4.00 -5.36
N LEU A 68 -7.28 4.28 -6.42
CA LEU A 68 -7.64 5.25 -7.45
C LEU A 68 -8.66 4.71 -8.47
N GLY A 69 -9.07 3.44 -8.35
CA GLY A 69 -9.95 2.80 -9.33
C GLY A 69 -9.31 2.60 -10.70
N LEU A 70 -7.98 2.72 -10.81
CA LEU A 70 -7.26 2.54 -12.07
C LEU A 70 -7.19 1.04 -12.39
N THR A 71 -7.81 0.65 -13.50
CA THR A 71 -7.65 -0.70 -14.03
C THR A 71 -6.41 -0.77 -14.90
N THR A 72 -5.88 -1.97 -15.15
CA THR A 72 -4.74 -2.18 -16.06
C THR A 72 -4.98 -1.69 -17.50
N ARG A 73 -6.22 -1.34 -17.86
CA ARG A 73 -6.55 -0.68 -19.14
C ARG A 73 -6.19 0.81 -19.13
N ASP A 74 -6.27 1.46 -17.99
CA ASP A 74 -6.06 2.91 -17.82
C ASP A 74 -4.57 3.24 -17.63
N ALA A 75 -3.79 2.32 -17.07
CA ALA A 75 -2.33 2.46 -16.97
C ALA A 75 -1.61 2.36 -18.31
N LYS A 76 -2.25 1.80 -19.35
CA LYS A 76 -1.68 1.65 -20.70
C LYS A 76 -1.89 2.88 -21.58
N SER A 77 -2.74 3.83 -21.15
CA SER A 77 -3.01 5.11 -21.82
C SER A 77 -2.34 6.31 -21.13
N ALA A 78 -1.74 6.11 -19.96
CA ALA A 78 -0.92 7.14 -19.32
C ALA A 78 0.41 7.28 -20.11
N PRO A 79 0.75 8.48 -20.61
CA PRO A 79 2.06 8.70 -21.21
C PRO A 79 3.14 8.42 -20.16
N PRO A 80 4.31 7.89 -20.56
CA PRO A 80 5.40 7.67 -19.61
C PRO A 80 5.73 8.99 -18.93
N ASP A 81 5.76 8.98 -17.59
CA ASP A 81 6.25 10.09 -16.79
C ASP A 81 7.62 10.49 -17.36
N GLN A 82 7.71 11.71 -17.92
CA GLN A 82 9.00 12.28 -18.27
C GLN A 82 9.77 12.44 -16.96
N GLU A 83 10.80 11.60 -16.79
CA GLU A 83 11.86 11.83 -15.82
C GLU A 83 12.35 13.26 -16.02
N ASN A 84 12.07 14.13 -15.05
CA ASN A 84 12.70 15.44 -14.99
C ASN A 84 14.19 15.20 -14.81
N GLU A 85 14.94 15.45 -15.89
CA GLU A 85 16.37 15.67 -15.90
C GLU A 85 16.75 16.68 -14.81
N ALA A 86 17.83 16.37 -14.10
CA ALA A 86 18.66 17.35 -13.39
C ALA A 86 19.84 17.73 -14.28
#